data_AF-A0A1H4KXC4-F1
#
_entry.id   AF-A0A1H4KXC4-F1
#
_cell.length_a   1.000
_cell.length_b   1.000
_cell.length_c   1.000
_cell.angle_alpha   90.00
_cell.angle_beta   90.00
_cell.angle_gamma   90.00
#
_symmetry.space_group_name_H-M   'P 1'
#
loop_
_entity.id
_entity.type
_entity.pdbx_description
1 polymer ?
#
loop_
_entity_poly.entity_id
_entity_poly.type
_entity_poly.pdbx_seq_one_letter_code
_entity_poly.pdbx_strand_id
1 'polypeptide(L)'
;MTTVIVAVGGAVGSVLGYRLVARGPRWTTMLCVTALVSVLLGGVARLVRIVGDTGLAAVPVALLGPIVTFTGIGWWLVASPRGDWRRAVLVVGGGVAAAILGYLSIDLMGLAYIKFPRFG
;
A
#
# COMPACT_ATOMS: atom_id res chain seq x y z
N MET A 1 16.63 -17.78 -6.35
CA MET A 1 15.18 -17.95 -6.12
C MET A 1 14.49 -16.64 -5.73
N THR A 2 15.02 -15.87 -4.78
CA THR A 2 14.48 -14.58 -4.34
C THR A 2 14.25 -13.58 -5.47
N THR A 3 15.20 -13.44 -6.40
CA THR A 3 15.08 -12.55 -7.58
C THR A 3 13.90 -12.91 -8.49
N VAL A 4 13.65 -14.19 -8.73
CA VAL A 4 12.53 -14.66 -9.57
C VAL A 4 11.20 -14.38 -8.89
N ILE A 5 11.09 -14.63 -7.59
CA ILE A 5 9.87 -14.36 -6.82
C ILE A 5 9.55 -12.86 -6.79
N VAL A 6 10.57 -12.02 -6.60
CA VAL A 6 10.46 -10.55 -6.66
C VAL A 6 10.00 -10.10 -8.05
N ALA A 7 10.59 -10.66 -9.11
CA ALA A 7 10.20 -10.34 -10.48
C ALA A 7 8.75 -10.73 -10.80
N VAL A 8 8.32 -11.93 -10.38
CA VAL A 8 6.93 -12.38 -10.52
C VAL A 8 5.98 -11.50 -9.70
N GLY A 9 6.34 -11.18 -8.46
CA GLY A 9 5.57 -10.26 -7.62
C GLY A 9 5.40 -8.90 -8.28
N GLY A 10 6.49 -8.33 -8.81
CA GLY A 10 6.48 -7.08 -9.54
C GLY A 10 5.60 -7.11 -10.79
N ALA A 11 5.65 -8.20 -11.55
CA ALA A 11 4.80 -8.39 -12.74
C ALA A 11 3.32 -8.47 -12.36
N VAL A 12 2.97 -9.25 -11.35
CA VAL A 12 1.58 -9.39 -10.86
C VAL A 12 1.06 -8.05 -10.34
N GLY A 13 1.85 -7.35 -9.51
CA GLY A 13 1.51 -6.02 -9.00
C GLY A 13 1.27 -5.02 -10.13
N SER A 14 2.12 -5.03 -11.15
CA SER A 14 2.00 -4.14 -12.31
C SER A 14 0.75 -4.43 -13.13
N VAL A 15 0.38 -5.71 -13.32
CA VAL A 15 -0.85 -6.09 -14.02
C VAL A 15 -2.08 -5.61 -13.24
N LEU A 16 -2.07 -5.73 -11.91
CA LEU A 16 -3.16 -5.23 -11.06
C LEU A 16 -3.26 -3.70 -11.11
N GLY A 17 -2.14 -2.99 -11.04
CA GLY A 17 -2.08 -1.53 -11.19
C GLY A 17 -2.57 -1.07 -12.57
N TYR A 18 -2.15 -1.74 -13.65
CA TYR A 18 -2.65 -1.46 -15.00
C TYR A 18 -4.16 -1.65 -15.09
N ARG A 19 -4.69 -2.78 -14.58
CA ARG A 19 -6.15 -3.04 -14.58
C ARG A 19 -6.93 -2.02 -13.77
N LEU A 20 -6.35 -1.49 -12.70
CA LEU A 20 -6.95 -0.42 -11.90
C LEU A 20 -7.09 0.85 -12.73
N VAL A 21 -6.02 1.26 -13.40
CA VAL A 21 -5.95 2.50 -14.19
C VAL A 21 -6.77 2.39 -15.49
N ALA A 22 -6.73 1.24 -16.16
CA ALA A 22 -7.44 0.99 -17.43
C ALA A 22 -8.97 1.03 -17.31
N ARG A 23 -9.53 0.87 -16.10
CA ARG A 23 -10.98 0.98 -15.84
C ARG A 23 -11.52 2.41 -15.83
N GLY A 24 -10.65 3.40 -16.09
CA GLY A 24 -10.99 4.81 -16.16
C GLY A 24 -10.95 5.51 -14.80
N PRO A 25 -11.20 6.83 -14.76
CA PRO A 25 -10.87 7.65 -13.60
C PRO A 25 -11.91 7.57 -12.47
N ARG A 26 -11.94 6.43 -11.77
CA ARG A 26 -12.77 6.23 -10.57
C ARG A 26 -12.00 6.61 -9.30
N TRP A 27 -12.19 7.85 -8.86
CA TRP A 27 -11.47 8.41 -7.70
C TRP A 27 -11.64 7.60 -6.41
N THR A 28 -12.84 7.06 -6.14
CA THR A 28 -13.10 6.25 -4.95
C THR A 28 -12.32 4.95 -4.97
N THR A 29 -12.29 4.27 -6.12
CA THR A 29 -11.51 3.03 -6.29
C THR A 29 -10.02 3.32 -6.11
N MET A 30 -9.52 4.42 -6.69
CA MET A 30 -8.13 4.82 -6.53
C MET A 30 -7.78 5.10 -5.07
N LEU A 31 -8.65 5.82 -4.35
CA LEU A 31 -8.48 6.11 -2.92
C LEU A 31 -8.47 4.81 -2.09
N CYS A 32 -9.46 3.93 -2.28
CA CYS A 32 -9.56 2.68 -1.51
C CYS A 32 -8.35 1.76 -1.74
N VAL A 33 -7.93 1.59 -3.00
CA VAL A 33 -6.77 0.74 -3.31
C VAL A 33 -5.48 1.38 -2.77
N THR A 34 -5.31 2.69 -2.94
CA THR A 34 -4.17 3.43 -2.39
C THR A 34 -4.09 3.30 -0.87
N ALA A 35 -5.21 3.50 -0.17
CA ALA A 35 -5.27 3.37 1.28
C ALA A 35 -4.96 1.92 1.72
N LEU A 36 -5.57 0.92 1.07
CA LEU A 36 -5.35 -0.48 1.41
C LEU A 36 -3.88 -0.89 1.23
N VAL A 37 -3.29 -0.59 0.07
CA VAL A 37 -1.88 -0.86 -0.20
C VAL A 37 -0.98 -0.12 0.79
N SER A 38 -1.30 1.13 1.11
CA SER A 38 -0.51 1.93 2.06
C SER A 38 -0.56 1.37 3.48
N VAL A 39 -1.74 0.95 3.97
CA VAL A 39 -1.86 0.27 5.28
C VAL A 39 -0.98 -0.97 5.33
N LEU A 40 -1.05 -1.81 4.30
CA LEU A 40 -0.27 -3.04 4.26
C LEU A 40 1.24 -2.76 4.25
N LEU A 41 1.69 -1.81 3.44
CA LEU A 41 3.11 -1.42 3.38
C LEU A 41 3.59 -0.79 4.69
N GLY A 42 2.76 0.02 5.35
CA GLY A 42 3.05 0.57 6.68
C GLY A 42 3.21 -0.52 7.74
N GLY A 43 2.33 -1.53 7.72
CA GLY A 43 2.44 -2.70 8.60
C GLY A 43 3.71 -3.51 8.32
N VAL A 44 4.03 -3.78 7.06
CA VAL A 44 5.28 -4.46 6.65
C VAL A 44 6.51 -3.68 7.13
N ALA A 45 6.52 -2.35 6.97
CA ALA A 45 7.63 -1.52 7.44
C ALA A 45 7.83 -1.64 8.95
N ARG A 46 6.74 -1.71 9.74
CA ARG A 46 6.85 -1.93 11.18
C ARG A 46 7.35 -3.34 11.52
N LEU A 47 6.83 -4.36 10.85
CA LEU A 47 7.25 -5.76 11.06
C LEU A 47 8.75 -5.95 10.77
N VAL A 48 9.24 -5.38 9.67
CA VAL A 48 10.67 -5.41 9.30
C VAL A 48 11.51 -4.73 10.38
N ARG A 49 11.03 -3.60 10.93
CA ARG A 49 11.71 -2.92 12.03
C ARG A 49 11.74 -3.74 13.32
N ILE A 50 10.69 -4.51 13.62
CA ILE A 50 10.62 -5.38 14.80
C ILE A 50 11.54 -6.61 14.62
N VAL A 51 11.50 -7.25 13.46
CA VAL A 51 12.27 -8.48 13.19
C VAL A 51 13.75 -8.18 12.90
N GLY A 52 14.05 -7.00 12.36
CA GLY A 52 15.41 -6.61 11.99
C GLY A 52 15.90 -7.16 10.65
N ASP A 53 15.05 -7.87 9.91
CA ASP A 53 15.38 -8.46 8.60
C ASP A 53 14.66 -7.73 7.45
N THR A 54 15.42 -6.98 6.66
CA THR A 54 14.92 -6.26 5.49
C THR A 54 14.51 -7.17 4.34
N GLY A 55 14.97 -8.42 4.31
CA GLY A 55 14.59 -9.43 3.32
C GLY A 55 13.09 -9.75 3.34
N LEU A 56 12.44 -9.62 4.50
CA LEU A 56 10.99 -9.80 4.65
C LEU A 56 10.18 -8.73 3.91
N ALA A 57 10.76 -7.57 3.65
CA ALA A 57 10.11 -6.50 2.88
C ALA A 57 10.11 -6.78 1.38
N ALA A 58 11.05 -7.58 0.88
CA ALA A 58 11.34 -7.67 -0.55
C ALA A 58 10.13 -8.13 -1.38
N VAL A 59 9.45 -9.20 -0.95
CA VAL A 59 8.30 -9.75 -1.67
C VAL A 59 7.04 -8.88 -1.53
N PRO A 60 6.63 -8.44 -0.32
CA PRO A 60 5.48 -7.56 -0.17
C PRO A 60 5.64 -6.22 -0.90
N VAL A 61 6.83 -5.61 -0.83
CA VAL A 61 7.10 -4.34 -1.53
C VAL A 61 7.08 -4.54 -3.04
N ALA A 62 7.70 -5.61 -3.54
CA ALA A 62 7.69 -5.92 -4.97
C ALA A 62 6.28 -6.19 -5.50
N LEU A 63 5.43 -6.86 -4.73
CA LEU A 63 4.05 -7.16 -5.12
C LEU A 63 3.13 -5.94 -5.04
N LEU A 64 3.18 -5.21 -3.92
CA LEU A 64 2.19 -4.16 -3.60
C LEU A 64 2.60 -2.79 -4.16
N GLY A 65 3.89 -2.49 -4.22
CA GLY A 65 4.39 -1.19 -4.69
C GLY A 65 3.91 -0.83 -6.11
N PRO A 66 4.01 -1.74 -7.10
CA PRO A 66 3.57 -1.46 -8.46
C PRO A 66 2.05 -1.32 -8.66
N ILE A 67 1.23 -1.72 -7.67
CA ILE A 67 -0.23 -1.57 -7.74
C ILE A 67 -0.61 -0.09 -7.70
N VAL A 68 0.11 0.71 -6.90
CA VAL A 68 -0.18 2.12 -6.67
C VAL A 68 1.08 2.93 -6.95
N THR A 69 1.28 3.29 -8.22
CA THR A 69 2.46 4.04 -8.67
C THR A 69 2.16 5.52 -8.84
N PHE A 70 3.15 6.37 -8.59
CA PHE A 70 3.04 7.80 -8.89
C PHE A 70 2.76 8.05 -10.38
N THR A 71 3.31 7.23 -11.27
CA THR A 71 3.03 7.31 -12.72
C THR A 71 1.56 6.99 -13.02
N GLY A 72 0.99 5.95 -12.39
CA GLY A 72 -0.43 5.61 -12.53
C GLY A 72 -1.35 6.69 -11.97
N ILE A 73 -1.01 7.28 -10.81
CA ILE A 73 -1.71 8.43 -10.23
C ILE A 73 -1.61 9.63 -11.18
N GLY A 74 -0.43 9.91 -11.75
CA GLY A 74 -0.20 10.99 -12.70
C GLY A 74 -1.05 10.83 -13.97
N TRP A 75 -1.06 9.65 -14.57
CA TRP A 75 -1.92 9.35 -15.71
C TRP A 75 -3.41 9.52 -15.36
N TRP A 76 -3.82 9.03 -14.19
CA TRP A 76 -5.19 9.19 -13.70
C TRP A 76 -5.58 10.66 -13.57
N LEU A 77 -4.68 11.51 -13.05
CA LEU A 77 -4.90 12.95 -12.93
C LEU A 77 -5.02 13.66 -14.28
N VAL A 78 -4.20 13.27 -15.26
CA VAL A 78 -4.27 13.81 -16.62
C VAL A 78 -5.55 13.37 -17.34
N ALA A 79 -5.99 12.13 -17.10
CA ALA A 79 -7.20 11.57 -17.71
C ALA A 79 -8.50 12.04 -17.04
N SER A 80 -8.45 12.61 -15.83
CA SER A 80 -9.63 13.05 -15.10
C SER A 80 -10.13 14.43 -15.57
N PRO A 81 -11.45 14.72 -15.56
CA PRO A 81 -11.99 16.02 -15.94
C PRO A 81 -11.43 17.17 -15.06
N ARG A 82 -11.34 18.38 -15.64
CA ARG A 82 -10.81 19.58 -14.95
C ARG A 82 -11.51 19.79 -13.60
N GLY A 83 -10.73 19.78 -12.50
CA GLY A 83 -11.22 20.02 -11.13
C GLY A 83 -10.74 19.03 -10.06
N ASP A 84 -10.03 17.97 -10.44
CA ASP A 84 -9.72 16.84 -9.54
C ASP A 84 -8.47 16.97 -8.66
N TRP A 85 -7.81 18.14 -8.61
CA TRP A 85 -6.62 18.34 -7.77
C TRP A 85 -6.91 18.08 -6.27
N ARG A 86 -8.11 18.43 -5.79
CA ARG A 86 -8.53 18.12 -4.41
C ARG A 86 -8.60 16.62 -4.17
N ARG A 87 -9.08 15.85 -5.15
CA ARG A 87 -9.16 14.39 -5.08
C ARG A 87 -7.76 13.77 -5.13
N ALA A 88 -6.86 14.35 -5.91
CA ALA A 88 -5.44 13.98 -5.92
C ALA A 88 -4.82 14.07 -4.51
N VAL A 89 -5.02 15.21 -3.86
CA VAL A 89 -4.52 15.47 -2.51
C VAL A 89 -5.13 14.49 -1.51
N LEU A 90 -6.42 14.16 -1.65
CA LEU A 90 -7.06 13.15 -0.79
C LEU A 90 -6.51 11.74 -1.02
N VAL A 91 -6.22 11.35 -2.26
CA VAL A 91 -5.63 10.03 -2.57
C VAL A 91 -4.22 9.93 -2.00
N VAL A 92 -3.37 10.93 -2.25
CA VAL A 92 -1.98 10.94 -1.77
C VAL A 92 -1.93 11.10 -0.25
N GLY A 93 -2.62 12.10 0.29
CA GLY A 93 -2.68 12.35 1.73
C GLY A 93 -3.35 11.21 2.49
N GLY A 94 -4.42 10.64 1.93
CA GLY A 94 -5.08 9.44 2.45
C GLY A 94 -4.16 8.23 2.45
N GLY A 95 -3.35 8.04 1.41
CA GLY A 95 -2.30 7.01 1.36
C GLY A 95 -1.26 7.20 2.47
N VAL A 96 -0.76 8.42 2.68
CA VAL A 96 0.20 8.71 3.76
C VAL A 96 -0.41 8.42 5.13
N ALA A 97 -1.61 8.92 5.41
CA ALA A 97 -2.32 8.66 6.66
C ALA A 97 -2.56 7.16 6.86
N ALA A 98 -2.96 6.45 5.81
CA ALA A 98 -3.17 5.00 5.81
C ALA A 98 -1.87 4.22 6.12
N ALA A 99 -0.73 4.63 5.56
CA ALA A 99 0.56 4.02 5.90
C ALA A 99 0.93 4.21 7.37
N ILE A 100 0.71 5.41 7.92
CA ILE A 100 0.94 5.69 9.35
C ILE A 100 0.01 4.82 10.21
N LEU A 101 -1.27 4.71 9.86
CA LEU A 101 -2.22 3.84 10.56
C LEU A 101 -1.80 2.38 10.53
N GLY A 102 -1.38 1.86 9.36
CA GLY A 102 -0.86 0.51 9.23
C GLY A 102 0.36 0.26 10.12
N TYR A 103 1.30 1.21 10.12
CA TYR A 103 2.49 1.14 10.97
C TYR A 103 2.13 1.11 12.47
N LEU A 104 1.27 2.03 12.93
CA LEU A 104 0.84 2.11 14.33
C LEU A 104 -0.04 0.94 14.75
N SER A 105 -0.82 0.35 13.84
CA SER A 105 -1.70 -0.79 14.14
C SER A 105 -0.92 -2.01 14.64
N ILE A 106 0.28 -2.24 14.11
CA ILE A 106 1.18 -3.31 14.56
C ILE A 106 1.66 -3.06 15.99
N ASP A 107 1.95 -1.80 16.35
CA ASP A 107 2.32 -1.43 17.73
C ASP A 107 1.18 -1.63 18.71
N LEU A 108 -0.04 -1.23 18.33
CA LEU A 108 -1.22 -1.41 19.16
C LEU A 108 -1.55 -2.89 19.36
N MET A 109 -1.43 -3.72 18.31
CA MET A 109 -1.61 -5.17 18.43
C MET A 109 -0.54 -5.80 19.32
N GLY A 110 0.72 -5.35 19.22
CA GLY A 110 1.79 -5.78 20.13
C GLY A 110 1.51 -5.42 21.58
N LEU A 111 1.01 -4.20 21.84
CA LEU A 111 0.62 -3.77 23.18
C LEU A 111 -0.59 -4.53 23.72
N ALA A 112 -1.60 -4.79 22.89
CA ALA A 112 -2.76 -5.60 23.25
C ALA A 112 -2.34 -7.03 23.65
N TYR A 113 -1.42 -7.63 22.89
CA TYR A 113 -0.90 -8.97 23.19
C TYR A 113 -0.20 -9.06 24.55
N ILE A 114 0.46 -7.98 25.00
CA ILE A 114 1.14 -7.93 26.30
C ILE A 114 0.15 -7.65 27.45
N LYS A 115 -0.90 -6.85 27.21
CA LYS A 115 -1.82 -6.39 28.26
C LYS A 115 -3.00 -7.29 28.54
N PHE A 116 -3.47 -8.10 27.59
CA PHE A 116 -4.60 -9.00 27.85
C PHE A 116 -4.10 -10.31 28.49
N PRO A 117 -4.58 -10.69 29.69
CA PRO A 117 -4.29 -12.00 30.24
C PRO A 117 -4.82 -13.05 29.27
N ARG A 118 -3.97 -14.00 28.90
CA ARG A 118 -4.39 -15.18 28.13
C ARG A 118 -5.40 -15.92 29.01
N PHE A 119 -6.69 -15.83 28.68
CA PHE A 119 -7.68 -16.73 29.23
C PHE A 119 -7.39 -18.11 28.62
N GLY A 120 -6.67 -18.92 29.39
CA GLY A 120 -6.34 -20.32 29.14
C GLY A 120 -6.39 -21.06 30.47
#